data_AF-X0CZ61-F1
#
_entry.id   AF-X0CZ61-F1
#
_cell.length_a   1.000
_cell.length_b   1.000
_cell.length_c   1.000
_cell.angle_alpha   90.00
_cell.angle_beta   90.00
_cell.angle_gamma   90.00
#
_symmetry.space_group_name_H-M   'P 1'
#
loop_
_entity.id
_entity.type
_entity.pdbx_description
1 polymer ?
#
loop_
_entity_poly.entity_id
_entity_poly.type
_entity_poly.pdbx_seq_one_letter_code
_entity_poly.pdbx_strand_id
1 'polypeptide(L)'
;MPLSPKMDTAGFLTRDPEIWGAAQAAMYKENYTTFSEKNTQYPRTIYAAGFPGNDTPQGAILHQFANDLADLLATNITEYNISQHWASTGPKSVRDTPLTEFLNLTYAALITKEQIAFVKEPFFRDYAAAHDGRLPYVDPAPSVRWAWGESQPDSILDDAIRNKTVFMNWFNQKVLPKDKDPHRCSSSILLHSESTGSFGRRDVYRDPPTVPFGWTLSRISIFSEAPDSVYPIGEVPYSSDITNHEESLPVTVDIMVAKGCDGLIPRLAQELVGQGILKIPKTGGSILGGEVLF
;
A
#
# COMPACT_ATOMS: atom_id res chain seq x y z
N MET A 1 11.78 1.14 -14.56
CA MET A 1 11.28 2.41 -15.14
C MET A 1 10.51 3.13 -14.06
N PRO A 2 10.96 4.31 -13.59
CA PRO A 2 10.25 5.03 -12.53
C PRO A 2 8.91 5.55 -13.04
N LEU A 3 7.95 5.62 -12.14
CA LEU A 3 6.66 6.25 -12.36
C LEU A 3 6.64 7.65 -11.72
N SER A 4 7.11 7.77 -10.47
CA SER A 4 7.27 9.05 -9.76
C SER A 4 8.34 8.91 -8.68
N PRO A 5 9.53 9.55 -8.80
CA PRO A 5 10.54 9.53 -7.74
C PRO A 5 10.07 10.05 -6.38
N LYS A 6 8.94 10.76 -6.33
CA LYS A 6 8.30 11.22 -5.08
C LYS A 6 7.50 10.15 -4.35
N MET A 7 7.26 8.99 -4.97
CA MET A 7 6.42 7.90 -4.44
C MET A 7 7.03 6.51 -4.65
N ASP A 8 7.81 6.32 -5.72
CA ASP A 8 8.43 5.06 -6.07
C ASP A 8 9.35 4.58 -4.94
N THR A 9 9.05 3.40 -4.41
CA THR A 9 9.86 2.73 -3.39
C THR A 9 10.10 1.30 -3.86
N ALA A 10 11.34 0.84 -3.75
CA ALA A 10 11.66 -0.54 -4.08
C ALA A 10 11.34 -1.44 -2.87
N GLY A 11 10.81 -2.63 -3.14
CA GLY A 11 10.44 -3.59 -2.11
C GLY A 11 10.63 -5.02 -2.60
N PHE A 12 10.26 -5.98 -1.77
CA PHE A 12 10.34 -7.41 -2.08
C PHE A 12 8.97 -8.05 -1.92
N LEU A 13 8.78 -9.14 -2.67
CA LEU A 13 7.70 -10.09 -2.45
C LEU A 13 8.34 -11.37 -1.93
N THR A 14 8.01 -11.72 -0.68
CA THR A 14 8.54 -12.92 -0.03
C THR A 14 7.43 -13.62 0.74
N ARG A 15 7.57 -14.92 0.99
CA ARG A 15 6.59 -15.70 1.75
C ARG A 15 6.89 -15.74 3.25
N ASP A 16 8.16 -15.53 3.60
CA ASP A 16 8.69 -15.76 4.94
C ASP A 16 9.13 -14.42 5.55
N PRO A 17 8.54 -14.00 6.69
CA PRO A 17 8.95 -12.79 7.41
C PRO A 17 10.43 -12.72 7.77
N GLU A 18 11.11 -13.86 7.97
CA GLU A 18 12.56 -13.92 8.21
C GLU A 18 13.34 -13.45 6.98
N ILE A 19 12.95 -13.95 5.80
CA ILE A 19 13.56 -13.55 4.53
C ILE A 19 13.23 -12.07 4.26
N TRP A 20 12.01 -11.64 4.56
CA TRP A 20 11.61 -10.24 4.43
C TRP A 20 12.51 -9.31 5.25
N GLY A 21 12.66 -9.57 6.55
CA GLY A 21 13.52 -8.78 7.43
C GLY A 21 14.99 -8.75 6.97
N ALA A 22 15.52 -9.92 6.56
CA ALA A 22 16.90 -10.03 6.07
C ALA A 22 17.11 -9.27 4.75
N ALA A 23 16.17 -9.37 3.80
CA ALA A 23 16.25 -8.68 2.51
C ALA A 23 16.19 -7.15 2.68
N GLN A 24 15.30 -6.65 3.55
CA GLN A 24 15.21 -5.22 3.87
C GLN A 24 16.51 -4.71 4.49
N ALA A 25 17.07 -5.43 5.46
CA ALA A 25 18.35 -5.07 6.08
C ALA A 25 19.50 -5.05 5.06
N ALA A 26 19.56 -6.01 4.13
CA ALA A 26 20.58 -6.05 3.09
C ALA A 26 20.45 -4.91 2.08
N MET A 27 19.22 -4.53 1.73
CA MET A 27 18.92 -3.46 0.77
C MET A 27 19.22 -2.07 1.30
N TYR A 28 18.73 -1.79 2.50
CA TYR A 28 18.72 -0.44 3.09
C TYR A 28 19.89 -0.19 4.04
N LYS A 29 20.60 -1.25 4.45
CA LYS A 29 21.85 -1.20 5.22
C LYS A 29 21.72 -0.30 6.46
N GLU A 30 22.61 0.67 6.64
CA GLU A 30 22.63 1.60 7.78
C GLU A 30 21.36 2.45 7.92
N ASN A 31 20.54 2.58 6.87
CA ASN A 31 19.26 3.29 6.93
C ASN A 31 18.11 2.42 7.46
N TYR A 32 18.36 1.13 7.73
CA TYR A 32 17.36 0.21 8.27
C TYR A 32 17.60 -0.08 9.75
N THR A 33 16.57 0.13 10.57
CA THR A 33 16.61 -0.24 11.99
C THR A 33 16.05 -1.64 12.17
N THR A 34 16.92 -2.60 12.50
CA THR A 34 16.51 -3.98 12.82
C THR A 34 16.04 -4.10 14.26
N PHE A 35 14.97 -4.88 14.44
CA PHE A 35 14.34 -5.17 15.71
C PHE A 35 14.47 -6.66 16.04
N SER A 36 14.56 -7.00 17.32
CA SER A 36 14.74 -8.36 17.86
C SER A 36 13.90 -8.52 19.13
N GLU A 37 13.62 -9.76 19.53
CA GLU A 37 12.86 -10.05 20.76
C GLU A 37 13.31 -9.29 22.00
N LYS A 38 14.62 -9.04 22.14
CA LYS A 38 15.19 -8.39 23.34
C LYS A 38 15.09 -6.87 23.33
N ASN A 39 14.91 -6.25 22.16
CA ASN A 39 14.96 -4.79 21.99
C ASN A 39 13.73 -4.21 21.30
N THR A 40 12.65 -4.99 21.19
CA THR A 40 11.37 -4.55 20.62
C THR A 40 10.32 -4.37 21.70
N GLN A 41 9.58 -3.28 21.61
CA GLN A 41 8.30 -3.10 22.26
C GLN A 41 7.28 -2.77 21.19
N TYR A 42 6.07 -3.32 21.26
CA TYR A 42 5.05 -2.97 20.27
C TYR A 42 4.20 -1.77 20.71
N PRO A 43 3.60 -1.05 19.75
CA PRO A 43 2.62 -0.03 20.03
C PRO A 43 1.42 -0.55 20.83
N ARG A 44 0.88 0.28 21.72
CA ARG A 44 -0.29 -0.05 22.56
C ARG A 44 -1.59 0.52 21.98
N THR A 45 -1.66 0.67 20.67
CA THR A 45 -2.85 1.13 19.96
C THR A 45 -2.83 0.54 18.57
N ILE A 46 -3.92 -0.11 18.20
CA ILE A 46 -4.14 -0.65 16.85
C ILE A 46 -5.32 0.12 16.25
N TYR A 47 -5.14 0.71 15.09
CA TYR A 47 -6.20 1.31 14.29
C TYR A 47 -6.66 0.31 13.23
N ALA A 48 -7.97 0.12 13.05
CA ALA A 48 -8.53 -0.65 11.95
C ALA A 48 -9.30 0.28 11.00
N ALA A 49 -8.80 0.43 9.77
CA ALA A 49 -9.32 1.37 8.78
C ALA A 49 -10.00 0.63 7.62
N GLY A 50 -11.28 0.90 7.40
CA GLY A 50 -12.02 0.42 6.24
C GLY A 50 -12.28 -1.09 6.20
N PHE A 51 -12.17 -1.78 7.34
CA PHE A 51 -12.53 -3.20 7.42
C PHE A 51 -14.02 -3.39 7.10
N PRO A 52 -14.39 -4.42 6.29
CA PRO A 52 -15.78 -4.83 6.15
C PRO A 52 -16.41 -5.21 7.50
N GLY A 53 -17.74 -5.21 7.56
CA GLY A 53 -18.47 -5.71 8.73
C GLY A 53 -18.13 -7.17 9.04
N ASN A 54 -18.10 -7.52 10.34
CA ASN A 54 -17.73 -8.87 10.79
C ASN A 54 -18.76 -9.95 10.37
N ASP A 55 -19.92 -9.53 9.88
CA ASP A 55 -21.01 -10.36 9.37
C ASP A 55 -20.71 -10.91 7.96
N THR A 56 -19.67 -10.41 7.31
CA THR A 56 -19.16 -10.94 6.03
C THR A 56 -18.00 -11.93 6.26
N PRO A 57 -17.83 -12.98 5.42
CA PRO A 57 -16.73 -13.94 5.58
C PRO A 57 -15.34 -13.29 5.64
N GLN A 58 -15.07 -12.36 4.73
CA GLN A 58 -13.82 -11.60 4.68
C GLN A 58 -13.65 -10.65 5.88
N GLY A 59 -14.73 -10.02 6.34
CA GLY A 59 -14.71 -9.17 7.52
C GLY A 59 -14.43 -9.98 8.80
N ALA A 60 -15.07 -11.14 8.96
CA ALA A 60 -14.80 -12.04 10.08
C ALA A 60 -13.31 -12.41 10.17
N ILE A 61 -12.68 -12.73 9.03
CA ILE A 61 -11.23 -13.03 8.96
C ILE A 61 -10.38 -11.82 9.39
N LEU A 62 -10.68 -10.62 8.88
CA LEU A 62 -9.96 -9.39 9.21
C LEU A 62 -10.11 -9.00 10.68
N HIS A 63 -11.33 -9.04 11.23
CA HIS A 63 -11.61 -8.73 12.63
C HIS A 63 -11.01 -9.78 13.57
N GLN A 64 -11.02 -11.07 13.20
CA GLN A 64 -10.33 -12.11 13.98
C GLN A 64 -8.83 -11.84 14.05
N PHE A 65 -8.17 -11.58 12.92
CA PHE A 65 -6.75 -11.23 12.91
C PHE A 65 -6.44 -10.00 13.78
N ALA A 66 -7.25 -8.95 13.68
CA ALA A 66 -7.05 -7.75 14.50
C ALA A 66 -7.21 -8.04 16.01
N ASN A 67 -8.17 -8.90 16.38
CA ASN A 67 -8.37 -9.33 17.78
C ASN A 67 -7.17 -10.16 18.27
N ASP A 68 -6.72 -11.14 17.49
CA ASP A 68 -5.56 -11.98 17.86
C ASP A 68 -4.30 -11.12 18.01
N LEU A 69 -4.11 -10.12 17.14
CA LEU A 69 -3.03 -9.14 17.27
C LEU A 69 -3.19 -8.28 18.53
N ALA A 70 -4.39 -7.81 18.83
CA ALA A 70 -4.65 -7.00 20.02
C ALA A 70 -4.37 -7.79 21.31
N ASP A 71 -4.76 -9.06 21.35
CA ASP A 71 -4.50 -9.98 22.46
C ASP A 71 -2.99 -10.23 22.62
N LEU A 72 -2.28 -10.53 21.52
CA LEU A 72 -0.83 -10.70 21.52
C LEU A 72 -0.10 -9.47 22.07
N LEU A 73 -0.56 -8.28 21.68
CA LEU A 73 0.05 -7.01 22.07
C LEU A 73 -0.50 -6.46 23.40
N ALA A 74 -1.42 -7.17 24.06
CA ALA A 74 -2.14 -6.74 25.26
C ALA A 74 -2.70 -5.30 25.13
N THR A 75 -3.42 -5.05 24.03
CA THR A 75 -3.96 -3.74 23.66
C THR A 75 -5.39 -3.84 23.12
N ASN A 76 -5.96 -2.70 22.71
CA ASN A 76 -7.29 -2.61 22.14
C ASN A 76 -7.24 -2.09 20.69
N ILE A 77 -8.21 -2.53 19.90
CA ILE A 77 -8.45 -2.02 18.54
C ILE A 77 -9.31 -0.78 18.63
N THR A 78 -8.98 0.23 17.83
CA THR A 78 -9.78 1.43 17.61
C THR A 78 -10.20 1.48 16.15
N GLU A 79 -11.51 1.49 15.89
CA GLU A 79 -12.01 1.74 14.54
C GLU A 79 -11.57 3.13 14.07
N TYR A 80 -11.00 3.21 12.87
CA TYR A 80 -10.34 4.41 12.39
C TYR A 80 -10.92 4.94 11.08
N ASN A 81 -11.48 6.15 11.14
CA ASN A 81 -11.95 6.88 9.98
C ASN A 81 -10.99 8.03 9.63
N ILE A 82 -10.15 7.81 8.63
CA ILE A 82 -9.13 8.78 8.21
C ILE A 82 -9.73 10.11 7.72
N SER A 83 -10.89 10.07 7.06
CA SER A 83 -11.56 11.27 6.54
C SER A 83 -12.12 12.13 7.68
N GLN A 84 -12.71 11.50 8.70
CA GLN A 84 -13.16 12.20 9.90
C GLN A 84 -11.97 12.78 10.69
N HIS A 85 -10.87 12.04 10.78
CA HIS A 85 -9.68 12.51 11.48
C HIS A 85 -9.04 13.70 10.74
N TRP A 86 -9.01 13.67 9.40
CA TRP A 86 -8.57 14.79 8.59
C TRP A 86 -9.42 16.05 8.81
N ALA A 87 -10.75 15.92 8.75
CA ALA A 87 -11.65 17.06 8.94
C ALA A 87 -11.47 17.74 10.31
N SER A 88 -11.14 16.96 11.35
CA SER A 88 -10.95 17.46 12.71
C SER A 88 -9.55 18.02 12.98
N THR A 89 -8.49 17.37 12.47
CA THR A 89 -7.10 17.65 12.87
C THR A 89 -6.18 18.11 11.73
N GLY A 90 -6.68 18.10 10.49
CA GLY A 90 -5.95 18.57 9.32
C GLY A 90 -5.54 20.04 9.44
N PRO A 91 -4.57 20.50 8.64
CA PRO A 91 -4.16 21.91 8.65
C PRO A 91 -5.33 22.83 8.33
N LYS A 92 -5.52 23.89 9.14
CA LYS A 92 -6.67 24.80 9.03
C LYS A 92 -6.89 25.37 7.63
N SER A 93 -5.84 25.53 6.83
CA SER A 93 -5.92 26.07 5.46
C SER A 93 -6.57 25.11 4.46
N VAL A 94 -6.66 23.81 4.75
CA VAL A 94 -7.16 22.79 3.79
C VAL A 94 -8.08 21.73 4.41
N ARG A 95 -8.22 21.69 5.74
CA ARG A 95 -8.99 20.63 6.43
C ARG A 95 -10.48 20.61 6.10
N ASP A 96 -11.02 21.74 5.66
CA ASP A 96 -12.43 21.85 5.26
C ASP A 96 -12.67 21.26 3.85
N THR A 97 -11.60 20.94 3.11
CA THR A 97 -11.64 20.18 1.85
C THR A 97 -11.50 18.69 2.16
N PRO A 98 -12.46 17.83 1.78
CA PRO A 98 -12.37 16.38 1.97
C PRO A 98 -11.10 15.79 1.31
N LEU A 99 -10.52 14.74 1.89
CA LEU A 99 -9.33 14.08 1.30
C LEU A 99 -9.56 13.62 -0.15
N THR A 100 -10.77 13.14 -0.46
CA THR A 100 -11.17 12.71 -1.79
C THR A 100 -11.10 13.83 -2.83
N GLU A 101 -11.28 15.08 -2.42
CA GLU A 101 -11.14 16.26 -3.27
C GLU A 101 -9.70 16.79 -3.23
N PHE A 102 -9.13 16.96 -2.03
CA PHE A 102 -7.80 17.52 -1.81
C PHE A 102 -6.69 16.72 -2.53
N LEU A 103 -6.80 15.39 -2.55
CA LEU A 103 -5.82 14.50 -3.16
C LEU A 103 -6.24 13.94 -4.52
N ASN A 104 -7.40 14.35 -5.05
CA ASN A 104 -8.00 13.78 -6.25
C ASN A 104 -7.04 13.70 -7.45
N LEU A 105 -6.30 14.79 -7.68
CA LEU A 105 -5.38 14.92 -8.81
C LEU A 105 -3.94 14.60 -8.44
N THR A 106 -3.61 14.52 -7.14
CA THR A 106 -2.23 14.45 -6.64
C THR A 106 -1.47 13.26 -7.22
N TYR A 107 -2.05 12.06 -7.15
CA TYR A 107 -1.40 10.86 -7.68
C TYR A 107 -1.17 10.99 -9.19
N ALA A 108 -2.23 11.28 -9.95
CA ALA A 108 -2.19 11.40 -11.39
C ALA A 108 -1.15 12.43 -11.86
N ALA A 109 -1.12 13.61 -11.24
CA ALA A 109 -0.19 14.68 -11.59
C ALA A 109 1.27 14.26 -11.38
N LEU A 110 1.59 13.68 -10.21
CA LEU A 110 2.94 13.20 -9.88
C LEU A 110 3.41 12.13 -10.88
N ILE A 111 2.65 11.05 -11.03
CA ILE A 111 3.06 9.92 -11.88
C ILE A 111 3.20 10.32 -13.35
N THR A 112 2.48 11.35 -13.79
CA THR A 112 2.41 11.74 -15.20
C THR A 112 3.49 12.74 -15.55
N LYS A 113 3.55 13.88 -14.85
CA LYS A 113 4.51 14.94 -15.18
C LYS A 113 5.94 14.45 -14.98
N GLU A 114 6.21 13.69 -13.91
CA GLU A 114 7.56 13.13 -13.67
C GLU A 114 7.90 12.04 -14.68
N GLN A 115 6.97 11.15 -15.03
CA GLN A 115 7.26 10.11 -16.03
C GLN A 115 7.42 10.69 -17.45
N ILE A 116 6.72 11.77 -17.80
CA ILE A 116 6.96 12.45 -19.08
C ILE A 116 8.43 12.86 -19.18
N ALA A 117 8.93 13.59 -18.18
CA ALA A 117 10.30 14.08 -18.15
C ALA A 117 11.34 12.95 -18.07
N PHE A 118 11.12 11.93 -17.22
CA PHE A 118 12.12 10.89 -16.96
C PHE A 118 12.08 9.69 -17.91
N VAL A 119 10.95 9.47 -18.59
CA VAL A 119 10.74 8.28 -19.42
C VAL A 119 10.30 8.64 -20.83
N LYS A 120 9.17 9.34 -20.99
CA LYS A 120 8.59 9.60 -22.32
C LYS A 120 9.56 10.38 -23.20
N GLU A 121 10.07 11.51 -22.73
CA GLU A 121 10.94 12.39 -23.51
C GLU A 121 12.27 11.72 -23.89
N PRO A 122 13.03 11.10 -22.96
CA PRO A 122 14.22 10.34 -23.33
C PRO A 122 13.93 9.21 -24.30
N PHE A 123 12.87 8.42 -24.06
CA PHE A 123 12.53 7.29 -24.92
C PHE A 123 12.17 7.73 -26.34
N PHE A 124 11.37 8.79 -26.50
CA PHE A 124 10.98 9.30 -27.81
C PHE A 124 12.17 9.86 -28.57
N ARG A 125 13.03 10.63 -27.89
CA ARG A 125 14.26 11.17 -28.49
C ARG A 125 15.18 10.05 -28.97
N ASP A 126 15.45 9.06 -28.12
CA ASP A 126 16.40 7.99 -28.42
C ASP A 126 15.85 7.05 -29.51
N TYR A 127 14.54 6.76 -29.48
CA TYR A 127 13.86 6.01 -30.53
C TYR A 127 13.90 6.75 -31.88
N ALA A 128 13.59 8.05 -31.91
CA ALA A 128 13.65 8.85 -33.13
C ALA A 128 15.08 8.90 -33.72
N ALA A 129 16.10 9.03 -32.87
CA ALA A 129 17.50 8.99 -33.30
C ALA A 129 17.89 7.64 -33.93
N ALA A 130 17.39 6.53 -33.38
CA ALA A 130 17.66 5.18 -33.89
C ALA A 130 16.82 4.78 -35.10
N HIS A 131 15.67 5.44 -35.33
CA HIS A 131 14.66 4.99 -36.28
C HIS A 131 14.22 6.08 -37.28
N ASP A 132 15.15 6.95 -37.69
CA ASP A 132 14.94 7.93 -38.77
C ASP A 132 13.71 8.82 -38.48
N GLY A 133 13.71 9.41 -37.28
CA GLY A 133 12.69 10.35 -36.83
C GLY A 133 11.33 9.73 -36.45
N ARG A 134 11.19 8.41 -36.48
CA ARG A 134 9.92 7.74 -36.12
C ARG A 134 9.60 7.90 -34.63
N LEU A 135 8.30 7.82 -34.32
CA LEU A 135 7.81 7.76 -32.94
C LEU A 135 7.54 6.30 -32.55
N PRO A 136 7.84 5.90 -31.29
CA PRO A 136 7.48 4.59 -30.81
C PRO A 136 5.97 4.47 -30.61
N TYR A 137 5.44 3.26 -30.77
CA TYR A 137 4.09 2.94 -30.28
C TYR A 137 4.08 2.95 -28.75
N VAL A 138 3.00 3.46 -28.17
CA VAL A 138 2.80 3.55 -26.72
C VAL A 138 1.47 2.90 -26.39
N ASP A 139 1.47 2.04 -25.37
CA ASP A 139 0.24 1.41 -24.90
C ASP A 139 -0.82 2.45 -24.52
N PRO A 140 -2.12 2.15 -24.69
CA PRO A 140 -3.19 3.12 -24.42
C PRO A 140 -3.17 3.71 -23.00
N ALA A 141 -2.78 2.93 -21.98
CA ALA A 141 -2.78 3.38 -20.59
C ALA A 141 -1.78 4.53 -20.30
N PRO A 142 -0.46 4.40 -20.59
CA PRO A 142 0.44 5.54 -20.49
C PRO A 142 0.09 6.66 -21.49
N SER A 143 -0.40 6.33 -22.69
CA SER A 143 -0.76 7.34 -23.71
C SER A 143 -1.86 8.30 -23.22
N VAL A 144 -2.99 7.78 -22.73
CA VAL A 144 -4.11 8.60 -22.21
C VAL A 144 -3.64 9.46 -21.04
N ARG A 145 -2.85 8.87 -20.15
CA ARG A 145 -2.35 9.57 -18.97
C ARG A 145 -1.37 10.69 -19.32
N TRP A 146 -0.40 10.45 -20.20
CA TRP A 146 0.54 11.49 -20.64
C TRP A 146 -0.17 12.61 -21.39
N ALA A 147 -1.11 12.29 -22.28
CA ALA A 147 -1.91 13.31 -22.97
C ALA A 147 -2.67 14.20 -21.98
N TRP A 148 -3.26 13.62 -20.94
CA TRP A 148 -3.85 14.40 -19.85
C TRP A 148 -2.80 15.30 -19.20
N GLY A 149 -1.65 14.77 -18.77
CA GLY A 149 -0.61 15.57 -18.12
C GLY A 149 -0.06 16.71 -18.98
N GLU A 150 0.05 16.52 -20.30
CA GLU A 150 0.47 17.56 -21.25
C GLU A 150 -0.59 18.66 -21.43
N SER A 151 -1.88 18.33 -21.28
CA SER A 151 -2.96 19.31 -21.28
C SER A 151 -3.06 20.14 -19.98
N GLN A 152 -2.37 19.74 -18.92
CA GLN A 152 -2.42 20.43 -17.62
C GLN A 152 -1.34 21.52 -17.53
N PRO A 153 -1.59 22.62 -16.78
CA PRO A 153 -0.58 23.63 -16.52
C PRO A 153 0.64 23.02 -15.81
N ASP A 154 1.82 23.59 -16.03
CA ASP A 154 3.06 23.08 -15.40
C ASP A 154 3.00 23.15 -13.87
N SER A 155 2.26 24.11 -13.31
CA SER A 155 2.03 24.25 -11.88
C SER A 155 1.37 23.02 -11.23
N ILE A 156 0.71 22.14 -11.99
CA ILE A 156 0.04 20.96 -11.42
C ILE A 156 1.03 20.02 -10.73
N LEU A 157 2.29 19.97 -11.17
CA LEU A 157 3.32 19.16 -10.52
C LEU A 157 3.66 19.73 -9.14
N ASP A 158 3.91 21.04 -9.07
CA ASP A 158 4.22 21.73 -7.81
C ASP A 158 3.04 21.68 -6.82
N ASP A 159 1.81 21.82 -7.33
CA ASP A 159 0.60 21.66 -6.52
C ASP A 159 0.45 20.24 -5.97
N ALA A 160 0.74 19.22 -6.78
CA ALA A 160 0.67 17.83 -6.34
C ALA A 160 1.76 17.50 -5.31
N ILE A 161 2.99 18.00 -5.51
CA ILE A 161 4.06 17.88 -4.52
C ILE A 161 3.64 18.54 -3.20
N ARG A 162 3.12 19.77 -3.26
CA ARG A 162 2.63 20.49 -2.08
C ARG A 162 1.52 19.72 -1.37
N ASN A 163 0.52 19.23 -2.09
CA ASN A 163 -0.60 18.50 -1.49
C ASN A 163 -0.15 17.17 -0.87
N LYS A 164 0.73 16.41 -1.54
CA LYS A 164 1.37 15.22 -0.95
C LYS A 164 2.11 15.58 0.34
N THR A 165 2.95 16.63 0.33
CA THR A 165 3.71 17.05 1.52
C THR A 165 2.81 17.46 2.68
N VAL A 166 1.70 18.16 2.40
CA VAL A 166 0.72 18.52 3.42
C VAL A 166 0.10 17.27 4.06
N PHE A 167 -0.34 16.30 3.25
CA PHE A 167 -0.87 15.03 3.74
C PHE A 167 0.19 14.26 4.53
N MET A 168 1.41 14.13 3.99
CA MET A 168 2.53 13.46 4.62
C MET A 168 2.82 14.00 6.02
N ASN A 169 2.90 15.32 6.16
CA ASN A 169 3.19 15.97 7.43
C ASN A 169 2.05 15.75 8.42
N TRP A 170 0.79 15.89 7.99
CA TRP A 170 -0.36 15.64 8.85
C TRP A 170 -0.38 14.18 9.32
N PHE A 171 -0.23 13.22 8.40
CA PHE A 171 -0.30 11.79 8.71
C PHE A 171 0.78 11.38 9.71
N ASN A 172 2.04 11.78 9.48
CA ASN A 172 3.15 11.46 10.36
C ASN A 172 3.17 12.25 11.68
N GLN A 173 2.31 13.26 11.86
CA GLN A 173 2.20 14.01 13.12
C GLN A 173 0.94 13.65 13.92
N LYS A 174 -0.14 13.27 13.24
CA LYS A 174 -1.46 13.09 13.84
C LYS A 174 -1.95 11.66 13.80
N VAL A 175 -1.53 10.85 12.83
CA VAL A 175 -2.05 9.49 12.62
C VAL A 175 -1.06 8.44 13.10
N LEU A 176 0.14 8.40 12.50
CA LEU A 176 1.22 7.48 12.86
C LEU A 176 2.51 8.24 13.21
N PRO A 177 2.55 9.04 14.29
CA PRO A 177 3.79 9.64 14.76
C PRO A 177 4.78 8.61 15.28
N LYS A 178 6.07 8.94 15.22
CA LYS A 178 7.11 8.15 15.89
C LYS A 178 6.95 8.24 17.41
N ASP A 179 7.11 7.11 18.08
CA ASP A 179 7.22 7.06 19.53
C ASP A 179 8.59 7.62 19.97
N LYS A 180 8.64 8.16 21.19
CA LYS A 180 9.89 8.66 21.79
C LYS A 180 10.80 7.52 22.23
N ASP A 181 10.24 6.36 22.55
CA ASP A 181 11.00 5.15 22.87
C ASP A 181 11.50 4.52 21.56
N PRO A 182 12.82 4.47 21.31
CA PRO A 182 13.37 3.87 20.10
C PRO A 182 13.07 2.37 19.98
N HIS A 183 12.80 1.67 21.09
CA HIS A 183 12.42 0.26 21.07
C HIS A 183 10.97 0.05 20.61
N ARG A 184 10.12 1.08 20.74
CA ARG A 184 8.76 1.07 20.21
C ARG A 184 8.67 1.67 18.83
N CYS A 185 9.42 2.73 18.57
CA CYS A 185 9.56 3.50 17.32
C CYS A 185 8.27 4.11 16.75
N SER A 186 7.14 3.40 16.76
CA SER A 186 5.83 3.85 16.29
C SER A 186 4.86 4.04 17.46
N SER A 187 4.01 5.07 17.41
CA SER A 187 2.98 5.28 18.43
C SER A 187 1.85 4.26 18.40
N SER A 188 1.57 3.72 17.21
CA SER A 188 0.42 2.87 16.89
C SER A 188 0.74 1.96 15.70
N ILE A 189 -0.09 0.95 15.50
CA ILE A 189 -0.19 0.16 14.26
C ILE A 189 -1.47 0.59 13.55
N LEU A 190 -1.45 0.76 12.24
CA LEU A 190 -2.66 0.95 11.43
C LEU A 190 -2.83 -0.25 10.51
N LEU A 191 -3.99 -0.88 10.61
CA LEU A 191 -4.44 -1.97 9.77
C LEU A 191 -5.40 -1.45 8.70
N HIS A 192 -5.21 -1.86 7.46
CA HIS A 192 -6.20 -1.76 6.39
C HIS A 192 -6.17 -3.04 5.54
N SER A 193 -6.87 -3.11 4.42
CA SER A 193 -6.90 -4.32 3.59
C SER A 193 -6.81 -3.97 2.11
N GLU A 194 -5.86 -4.58 1.41
CA GLU A 194 -5.77 -4.49 -0.06
C GLU A 194 -6.68 -5.49 -0.79
N SER A 195 -6.81 -6.74 -0.29
CA SER A 195 -7.69 -7.76 -0.88
C SER A 195 -8.71 -8.29 0.11
N THR A 196 -9.97 -8.26 -0.29
CA THR A 196 -11.11 -8.84 0.44
C THR A 196 -11.74 -10.03 -0.30
N GLY A 197 -10.96 -10.70 -1.16
CA GLY A 197 -11.38 -11.88 -1.91
C GLY A 197 -12.08 -11.55 -3.23
N SER A 198 -11.51 -10.64 -4.03
CA SER A 198 -12.04 -10.31 -5.35
C SER A 198 -11.20 -10.90 -6.49
N PHE A 199 -11.87 -11.40 -7.53
CA PHE A 199 -11.21 -11.99 -8.70
C PHE A 199 -11.39 -11.10 -9.94
N GLY A 200 -10.27 -10.58 -10.46
CA GLY A 200 -10.25 -9.82 -11.70
C GLY A 200 -10.15 -10.71 -12.93
N ARG A 201 -11.28 -10.95 -13.61
CA ARG A 201 -11.35 -11.70 -14.89
C ARG A 201 -10.34 -11.15 -15.91
N ARG A 202 -9.65 -12.06 -16.62
CA ARG A 202 -8.64 -11.73 -17.65
C ARG A 202 -9.02 -12.18 -19.06
N ASP A 203 -10.11 -12.92 -19.17
CA ASP A 203 -10.69 -13.47 -20.39
C ASP A 203 -11.84 -12.60 -20.95
N VAL A 204 -12.00 -11.38 -20.42
CA VAL A 204 -13.00 -10.41 -20.87
C VAL A 204 -12.34 -9.12 -21.31
N TYR A 205 -12.94 -8.44 -22.28
CA TYR A 205 -12.56 -7.07 -22.60
C TYR A 205 -12.86 -6.16 -21.42
N ARG A 206 -11.90 -5.28 -21.12
CA ARG A 206 -12.01 -4.28 -20.06
C ARG A 206 -12.32 -2.92 -20.68
N ASP A 207 -12.86 -2.02 -19.85
CA ASP A 207 -13.06 -0.63 -20.26
C ASP A 207 -11.74 0.02 -20.70
N PRO A 208 -11.78 0.99 -21.63
CA PRO A 208 -10.60 1.76 -22.01
C PRO A 208 -9.91 2.37 -20.79
N PRO A 209 -8.56 2.45 -20.79
CA PRO A 209 -7.83 2.99 -19.65
C PRO A 209 -8.16 4.48 -19.45
N THR A 210 -8.28 4.86 -18.18
CA THR A 210 -8.54 6.24 -17.76
C THR A 210 -7.40 6.78 -16.90
N VAL A 211 -7.40 8.09 -16.68
CA VAL A 211 -6.44 8.73 -15.77
C VAL A 211 -6.80 8.36 -14.33
N PRO A 212 -5.85 7.90 -13.49
CA PRO A 212 -6.15 7.34 -12.17
C PRO A 212 -6.38 8.42 -11.09
N PHE A 213 -7.45 9.20 -11.22
CA PHE A 213 -7.89 10.17 -10.21
C PHE A 213 -8.34 9.51 -8.90
N GLY A 214 -8.49 10.31 -7.84
CA GLY A 214 -9.16 9.93 -6.60
C GLY A 214 -8.25 9.71 -5.39
N TRP A 215 -8.84 9.17 -4.34
CA TRP A 215 -8.19 8.85 -3.07
C TRP A 215 -8.74 7.54 -2.53
N THR A 216 -7.84 6.68 -2.04
CA THR A 216 -8.15 5.37 -1.43
C THR A 216 -7.17 5.10 -0.30
N LEU A 217 -7.49 4.15 0.59
CA LEU A 217 -6.58 3.75 1.68
C LEU A 217 -5.25 3.20 1.13
N SER A 218 -5.27 2.52 -0.02
CA SER A 218 -4.06 2.03 -0.70
C SER A 218 -3.10 3.13 -1.17
N ARG A 219 -3.48 4.41 -1.11
CA ARG A 219 -2.61 5.56 -1.39
C ARG A 219 -1.98 6.17 -0.13
N ILE A 220 -2.29 5.66 1.06
CA ILE A 220 -1.75 6.21 2.32
C ILE A 220 -0.22 6.07 2.35
N SER A 221 0.32 4.88 2.11
CA SER A 221 1.75 4.60 2.20
C SER A 221 2.58 5.48 1.25
N ILE A 222 2.21 5.54 -0.02
CA ILE A 222 2.92 6.34 -1.04
C ILE A 222 2.86 7.85 -0.79
N PHE A 223 1.82 8.37 -0.13
CA PHE A 223 1.73 9.79 0.20
C PHE A 223 2.35 10.13 1.56
N SER A 224 2.20 9.25 2.54
CA SER A 224 2.74 9.44 3.89
C SER A 224 4.21 9.07 4.02
N GLU A 225 4.73 8.25 3.10
CA GLU A 225 6.04 7.60 3.21
C GLU A 225 6.17 6.73 4.47
N ALA A 226 5.04 6.34 5.06
CA ALA A 226 4.99 5.35 6.13
C ALA A 226 5.06 3.94 5.52
N PRO A 227 5.85 3.03 6.11
CA PRO A 227 5.94 1.66 5.63
C PRO A 227 4.61 0.94 5.73
N ASP A 228 4.37 0.10 4.74
CA ASP A 228 3.17 -0.71 4.60
C ASP A 228 3.57 -2.10 4.08
N SER A 229 3.08 -3.16 4.72
CA SER A 229 3.34 -4.54 4.30
C SER A 229 2.08 -5.35 4.38
N VAL A 230 1.77 -6.02 3.28
CA VAL A 230 0.58 -6.85 3.11
C VAL A 230 0.87 -8.31 3.48
N TYR A 231 -0.04 -8.91 4.25
CA TYR A 231 0.03 -10.31 4.66
C TYR A 231 -1.29 -11.01 4.33
N PRO A 232 -1.26 -12.19 3.69
CA PRO A 232 -2.45 -13.03 3.56
C PRO A 232 -2.80 -13.64 4.92
N ILE A 233 -4.06 -13.51 5.33
CA ILE A 233 -4.56 -13.95 6.64
C ILE A 233 -5.66 -15.01 6.53
N GLY A 234 -6.15 -15.27 5.32
CA GLY A 234 -7.17 -16.26 5.08
C GLY A 234 -7.60 -16.27 3.63
N GLU A 235 -8.64 -17.04 3.35
CA GLU A 235 -9.27 -17.16 2.04
C GLU A 235 -10.78 -17.20 2.19
N VAL A 236 -11.48 -16.74 1.16
CA VAL A 236 -12.93 -16.87 1.02
C VAL A 236 -13.26 -17.70 -0.23
N PRO A 237 -14.32 -18.51 -0.19
CA PRO A 237 -14.73 -19.29 -1.35
C PRO A 237 -15.27 -18.38 -2.47
N TYR A 238 -14.98 -18.77 -3.71
CA TYR A 238 -15.42 -18.12 -4.93
C TYR A 238 -15.94 -19.16 -5.92
N SER A 239 -17.22 -19.08 -6.27
CA SER A 239 -17.77 -19.91 -7.33
C SER A 239 -17.24 -19.41 -8.68
N SER A 240 -16.34 -20.18 -9.30
CA SER A 240 -15.69 -19.83 -10.54
C SER A 240 -16.47 -20.34 -11.74
N ASP A 241 -16.95 -19.43 -12.58
CA ASP A 241 -17.59 -19.78 -13.87
C ASP A 241 -16.58 -20.30 -14.92
N ILE A 242 -15.27 -20.17 -14.66
CA ILE A 242 -14.22 -20.63 -15.57
C ILE A 242 -13.96 -22.12 -15.35
N THR A 243 -13.77 -22.51 -14.09
CA THR A 243 -13.46 -23.89 -13.70
C THR A 243 -14.73 -24.69 -13.36
N ASN A 244 -15.87 -24.01 -13.17
CA ASN A 244 -17.11 -24.60 -12.67
C ASN A 244 -16.92 -25.32 -11.33
N HIS A 245 -16.04 -24.75 -10.49
CA HIS A 245 -15.69 -25.24 -9.16
C HIS A 245 -15.65 -24.08 -8.15
N GLU A 246 -15.71 -24.43 -6.87
CA GLU A 246 -15.42 -23.49 -5.79
C GLU A 246 -13.89 -23.33 -5.66
N GLU A 247 -13.42 -22.12 -5.90
CA GLU A 247 -12.02 -21.71 -5.77
C GLU A 247 -11.83 -20.87 -4.50
N SER A 248 -10.59 -20.64 -4.09
CA SER A 248 -10.26 -19.83 -2.91
C SER A 248 -9.59 -18.52 -3.30
N LEU A 249 -10.09 -17.39 -2.77
CA LEU A 249 -9.53 -16.06 -3.00
C LEU A 249 -8.93 -15.49 -1.72
N PRO A 250 -7.71 -14.89 -1.79
CA PRO A 250 -7.02 -14.44 -0.59
C PRO A 250 -7.67 -13.21 0.03
N VAL A 251 -7.76 -13.23 1.36
CA VAL A 251 -8.02 -12.06 2.20
C VAL A 251 -6.69 -11.62 2.79
N THR A 252 -6.37 -10.33 2.64
CA THR A 252 -5.10 -9.76 3.10
C THR A 252 -5.33 -8.62 4.07
N VAL A 253 -4.37 -8.44 4.97
CA VAL A 253 -4.26 -7.28 5.85
C VAL A 253 -2.96 -6.56 5.58
N ASP A 254 -3.03 -5.25 5.56
CA ASP A 254 -1.92 -4.34 5.41
C ASP A 254 -1.58 -3.78 6.79
N ILE A 255 -0.31 -3.88 7.18
CA ILE A 255 0.20 -3.44 8.48
C ILE A 255 1.12 -2.25 8.27
N MET A 256 0.69 -1.09 8.77
CA MET A 256 1.44 0.14 8.74
C MET A 256 1.96 0.54 10.12
N VAL A 257 3.17 1.11 10.13
CA VAL A 257 3.78 1.76 11.31
C VAL A 257 4.34 3.12 10.92
N ALA A 258 4.79 3.91 11.90
CA ALA A 258 5.35 5.23 11.65
C ALA A 258 6.52 5.21 10.64
N LYS A 259 6.65 6.29 9.87
CA LYS A 259 7.73 6.48 8.89
C LYS A 259 9.11 6.24 9.49
N GLY A 260 9.88 5.35 8.87
CA GLY A 260 11.22 4.95 9.32
C GLY A 260 11.21 4.03 10.54
N CYS A 261 10.15 3.25 10.73
CA CYS A 261 10.03 2.16 11.71
C CYS A 261 9.79 0.80 11.03
N ASP A 262 10.17 0.70 9.76
CA ASP A 262 9.91 -0.40 8.84
C ASP A 262 10.28 -1.77 9.43
N GLY A 263 11.37 -1.83 10.22
CA GLY A 263 11.82 -3.06 10.86
C GLY A 263 10.91 -3.62 11.96
N LEU A 264 9.95 -2.84 12.47
CA LEU A 264 8.93 -3.38 13.37
C LEU A 264 8.01 -4.39 12.66
N ILE A 265 7.71 -4.18 11.37
CA ILE A 265 6.74 -4.98 10.64
C ILE A 265 7.22 -6.43 10.44
N PRO A 266 8.43 -6.72 9.88
CA PRO A 266 8.91 -8.10 9.79
C PRO A 266 9.11 -8.72 11.17
N ARG A 267 9.56 -7.95 12.17
CA ARG A 267 9.70 -8.45 13.54
C ARG A 267 8.35 -8.90 14.13
N LEU A 268 7.30 -8.10 13.96
CA LEU A 268 5.94 -8.45 14.36
C LEU A 268 5.46 -9.69 13.59
N ALA A 269 5.70 -9.75 12.29
CA ALA A 269 5.26 -10.88 11.47
C ALA A 269 5.96 -12.20 11.84
N GLN A 270 7.25 -12.18 12.20
CA GLN A 270 7.96 -13.35 12.76
C GLN A 270 7.27 -13.86 14.04
N GLU A 271 6.88 -12.94 14.93
CA GLU A 271 6.20 -13.28 16.18
C GLU A 271 4.81 -13.84 15.94
N LEU A 272 4.04 -13.22 15.05
CA LEU A 272 2.73 -13.71 14.64
C LEU A 272 2.81 -15.11 14.01
N VAL A 273 3.86 -15.41 13.23
CA VAL A 273 4.11 -16.76 12.72
C VAL A 273 4.46 -17.73 13.85
N GLY A 274 5.31 -17.31 14.80
CA GLY A 274 5.67 -18.11 15.97
C GLY A 274 4.47 -18.48 16.85
N GLN A 275 3.46 -17.61 16.91
CA GLN A 275 2.19 -17.83 17.62
C GLN A 275 1.13 -18.55 16.77
N GLY A 276 1.39 -18.78 15.48
CA GLY A 276 0.44 -19.39 14.55
C GLY A 276 -0.73 -18.49 14.11
N ILE A 277 -0.67 -17.19 14.42
CA ILE A 277 -1.65 -16.18 13.99
C ILE A 277 -1.47 -15.88 12.49
N LEU A 278 -0.22 -15.69 12.06
CA LEU A 278 0.13 -15.65 10.63
C LEU A 278 0.65 -17.01 10.18
N LYS A 279 0.29 -17.39 8.95
CA LYS A 279 0.79 -18.60 8.30
C LYS A 279 1.69 -18.22 7.14
N ILE A 280 2.83 -18.90 7.02
CA ILE A 280 3.69 -18.81 5.84
C ILE A 280 2.93 -19.44 4.66
N PRO A 281 2.62 -18.69 3.59
CA PRO A 281 1.89 -19.23 2.45
C PRO A 281 2.69 -20.34 1.76
N LYS A 282 2.01 -21.40 1.36
CA LYS A 282 2.61 -22.47 0.56
C LYS A 282 2.45 -22.18 -0.94
N THR A 283 3.27 -22.85 -1.74
CA THR A 283 3.12 -22.81 -3.20
C THR A 283 1.91 -23.66 -3.60
N GLY A 284 1.05 -23.14 -4.48
CA GLY A 284 -0.10 -23.87 -5.00
C GLY A 284 -1.29 -22.98 -5.33
N GLY A 285 -2.45 -23.60 -5.52
CA GLY A 285 -3.72 -22.92 -5.78
C GLY A 285 -4.39 -22.25 -4.56
N SER A 286 -3.83 -22.39 -3.36
CA SER A 286 -4.33 -21.75 -2.13
C SER A 286 -3.17 -21.28 -1.22
N ILE A 287 -3.46 -20.49 -0.18
CA ILE A 287 -2.48 -20.12 0.85
C ILE A 287 -1.96 -21.35 1.62
N LEU A 288 -2.73 -22.43 1.64
CA LEU A 288 -2.36 -23.72 2.21
C LEU A 288 -1.58 -24.61 1.22
N GLY A 289 -1.35 -24.11 0.01
CA GLY A 289 -0.66 -24.80 -1.08
C GLY A 289 -1.63 -25.65 -1.91
N GLY A 290 -1.08 -26.67 -2.57
CA GLY A 290 -1.85 -27.56 -3.42
C GLY A 290 -1.34 -27.56 -4.86
N GLU A 291 -2.05 -28.30 -5.71
CA GLU A 291 -1.73 -28.36 -7.13
C GLU A 291 -2.07 -27.03 -7.81
N VAL A 292 -1.26 -26.63 -8.80
CA VAL A 292 -1.59 -25.54 -9.72
C VAL A 292 -2.16 -26.22 -10.96
N LEU A 293 -3.48 -26.12 -11.14
CA LEU A 293 -4.18 -26.68 -12.28
C LEU A 293 -4.00 -25.72 -13.47
N PHE A 294 -3.39 -26.21 -14.55
CA PHE A 294 -3.07 -25.47 -15.77
C PHE A 294 -3.93 -25.90 -16.96
#